data_AF-A0A349TAQ7-F1
#
_entry.id   AF-A0A349TAQ7-F1
#
_cell.length_a   1.000
_cell.length_b   1.000
_cell.length_c   1.000
_cell.angle_alpha   90.00
_cell.angle_beta   90.00
_cell.angle_gamma   90.00
#
_symmetry.space_group_name_H-M   'P 1'
#
loop_
_entity.id
_entity.type
_entity.pdbx_description
1 polymer ?
#
loop_
_entity_poly.entity_id
_entity_poly.type
_entity_poly.pdbx_seq_one_letter_code
_entity_poly.pdbx_strand_id
1 'polypeptide(L)' 'MSLAALGWILENSDRAARFLSLTGLDPATLRHALEEPATLAAVLEFLANHEADLIRAAEALAVTPEVLVGAMEELRG' A
#
# COMPACT_ATOMS: atom_id res chain seq x y z
N MET A 1 -4.67 2.06 -9.20
CA MET A 1 -5.08 1.22 -8.04
C MET A 1 -4.15 1.43 -6.86
N SER A 2 -2.85 1.17 -7.00
CA SER A 2 -1.84 1.32 -5.93
C SER A 2 -1.79 2.70 -5.26
N LEU A 3 -1.95 3.79 -6.01
CA LEU A 3 -2.01 5.15 -5.44
C LEU A 3 -3.21 5.36 -4.49
N ALA A 4 -4.35 4.71 -4.79
CA ALA A 4 -5.54 4.79 -3.94
C ALA A 4 -5.38 3.97 -2.66
N ALA A 5 -4.70 2.82 -2.74
CA ALA A 5 -4.32 2.02 -1.57
C ALA A 5 -3.35 2.79 -0.65
N LEU A 6 -2.36 3.50 -1.22
CA LEU A 6 -1.51 4.38 -0.43
C LEU A 6 -2.32 5.53 0.20
N GLY A 7 -3.22 6.16 -0.55
CA GLY A 7 -4.12 7.19 -0.02
C GLY A 7 -4.86 6.71 1.23
N TRP A 8 -5.44 5.51 1.18
CA TRP A 8 -6.11 4.89 2.32
C TRP A 8 -5.18 4.65 3.52
N ILE A 9 -3.93 4.25 3.29
CA ILE A 9 -2.94 4.09 4.38
C ILE A 9 -2.65 5.46 5.01
N LEU A 10 -2.42 6.49 4.20
CA LEU A 10 -2.02 7.82 4.65
C LEU A 10 -3.15 8.62 5.31
N GLU A 11 -4.42 8.28 5.04
CA GLU A 11 -5.58 8.85 5.71
C GLU A 11 -5.64 8.54 7.22
N ASN A 12 -4.90 7.54 7.70
CA ASN A 12 -4.84 7.20 9.11
C ASN A 12 -3.40 7.28 9.62
N SER A 13 -3.17 8.14 10.62
CA SER A 13 -1.86 8.40 11.18
C SER A 13 -1.15 7.16 11.75
N ASP A 14 -1.89 6.21 12.33
CA ASP A 14 -1.30 4.97 12.87
C ASP A 14 -0.86 4.03 11.74
N ARG A 15 -1.68 3.88 10.70
CA ARG A 15 -1.33 3.10 9.50
C ARG A 15 -0.13 3.72 8.79
N ALA A 16 -0.11 5.05 8.63
CA ALA A 16 0.99 5.77 8.02
C ALA A 16 2.29 5.61 8.82
N ALA A 17 2.26 5.80 10.15
CA ALA A 17 3.44 5.62 11.01
C ALA A 17 3.98 4.19 10.94
N ARG A 18 3.09 3.19 10.94
CA ARG A 18 3.47 1.79 10.80
C ARG A 18 4.09 1.48 9.44
N PHE A 19 3.51 1.98 8.37
CA PHE A 19 4.01 1.80 7.01
C PHE A 19 5.42 2.41 6.84
N LEU A 20 5.63 3.64 7.31
CA LEU A 20 6.95 4.30 7.28
C LEU A 20 7.97 3.54 8.14
N SER A 21 7.56 3.04 9.32
CA SER A 21 8.44 2.26 10.18
C SER A 21 8.86 0.92 9.58
N LEU A 22 7.99 0.28 8.78
CA LEU A 22 8.29 -1.02 8.16
C LEU A 22 9.06 -0.89 6.85
N THR A 23 8.80 0.16 6.07
CA THR A 23 9.48 0.41 4.80
C THR A 23 10.78 1.20 4.96
N GLY A 24 10.97 1.88 6.09
CA GLY A 24 12.09 2.80 6.31
C GLY A 24 11.99 4.09 5.51
N LEU A 25 10.86 4.33 4.83
CA LEU A 25 10.63 5.54 4.04
C LEU A 25 10.27 6.70 4.97
N ASP A 26 10.67 7.92 4.58
CA ASP A 26 10.16 9.16 5.15
C ASP A 26 9.13 9.81 4.20
N PRO A 27 8.31 10.78 4.66
CA PRO A 27 7.25 11.39 3.83
C PRO A 27 7.74 12.18 2.59
N ALA A 28 8.98 12.67 2.60
CA ALA A 28 9.58 13.35 1.45
C ALA A 28 10.05 12.32 0.42
N THR A 29 10.73 11.28 0.88
CA THR A 29 11.16 10.14 0.06
C THR A 29 9.95 9.41 -0.53
N LEU A 30 8.87 9.22 0.23
CA LEU A 30 7.63 8.60 -0.23
C LEU A 30 7.04 9.32 -1.46
N ARG A 31 7.07 10.66 -1.48
CA ARG A 31 6.56 11.44 -2.61
C ARG A 31 7.34 11.21 -3.91
N HIS A 32 8.64 11.03 -3.83
CA HIS A 32 9.46 10.68 -4.98
C HIS A 32 9.33 9.20 -5.35
N ALA A 33 9.27 8.35 -4.33
CA ALA A 33 9.16 6.90 -4.48
C ALA A 33 7.80 6.47 -5.04
N LEU A 34 6.78 7.33 -5.02
CA LEU A 34 5.48 7.10 -5.65
C LEU A 34 5.54 6.90 -7.17
N GLU A 35 6.61 7.35 -7.81
CA GLU A 35 6.85 7.15 -9.24
C GLU A 35 7.48 5.77 -9.53
N GLU A 36 7.95 5.07 -8.50
CA GLU A 36 8.65 3.80 -8.62
C GLU A 36 7.68 2.61 -8.45
N PRO A 37 7.59 1.70 -9.43
CA PRO A 37 6.75 0.49 -9.34
C PRO A 37 7.05 -0.36 -8.10
N ALA A 38 8.33 -0.45 -7.72
CA ALA A 38 8.78 -1.18 -6.54
C ALA A 38 8.18 -0.65 -5.22
N THR A 39 8.01 0.67 -5.10
CA THR A 39 7.37 1.30 -3.93
C THR A 39 5.89 0.98 -3.89
N LEU A 40 5.22 1.04 -5.04
CA LEU A 40 3.81 0.70 -5.15
C LEU A 40 3.56 -0.78 -4.83
N ALA A 41 4.48 -1.68 -5.19
CA ALA A 41 4.47 -3.07 -4.77
C ALA A 41 4.63 -3.21 -3.24
N ALA A 42 5.58 -2.50 -2.64
CA ALA A 42 5.80 -2.52 -1.19
C ALA A 42 4.58 -2.04 -0.38
N VAL A 43 3.82 -1.07 -0.92
CA VAL A 43 2.54 -0.63 -0.35
C VAL A 43 1.51 -1.76 -0.31
N LEU A 44 1.37 -2.49 -1.42
CA LEU A 44 0.41 -3.60 -1.50
C LEU A 44 0.88 -4.79 -0.67
N GLU A 45 2.18 -5.05 -0.58
CA GLU A 45 2.77 -6.05 0.30
C GLU A 45 2.53 -5.76 1.78
N PHE A 46 2.64 -4.49 2.19
CA PHE A 46 2.30 -4.08 3.55
C PHE A 46 0.85 -4.44 3.91
N LEU A 47 -0.10 -4.19 2.99
CA LEU A 47 -1.49 -4.58 3.17
C LEU A 47 -1.64 -6.10 3.18
N ALA A 48 -1.02 -6.80 2.23
CA ALA A 48 -1.09 -8.27 2.13
C ALA A 48 -0.54 -8.97 3.38
N ASN A 49 0.45 -8.39 4.05
CA ASN A 49 1.01 -8.90 5.31
C ASN A 49 0.07 -8.70 6.52
N HIS A 50 -1.04 -7.96 6.38
CA HIS A 50 -2.07 -7.76 7.41
C HIS A 50 -3.47 -8.00 6.83
N GLU A 51 -3.99 -9.22 6.98
CA GLU A 51 -5.30 -9.61 6.44
C GLU A 51 -6.44 -8.63 6.78
N ALA A 52 -6.48 -8.15 8.03
CA ALA A 52 -7.50 -7.20 8.47
C ALA A 52 -7.37 -5.80 7.82
N ASP A 53 -6.17 -5.40 7.42
CA ASP A 53 -5.93 -4.15 6.68
C ASP A 53 -6.17 -4.36 5.18
N LEU A 54 -5.80 -5.52 4.64
CA LEU A 54 -6.08 -5.93 3.27
C LEU A 54 -7.59 -5.92 2.98
N ILE A 55 -8.39 -6.55 3.84
CA ILE A 55 -9.85 -6.59 3.68
C ILE A 55 -10.43 -5.18 3.74
N ARG A 56 -10.02 -4.36 4.72
CA ARG A 56 -10.53 -2.98 4.85
C ARG A 56 -10.12 -2.08 3.69
N ALA A 57 -8.90 -2.23 3.18
CA ALA A 57 -8.44 -1.50 2.01
C ALA A 57 -9.23 -1.93 0.76
N ALA A 58 -9.46 -3.24 0.59
CA ALA A 58 -10.27 -3.77 -0.51
C ALA A 58 -11.70 -3.23 -0.47
N GLU A 59 -12.34 -3.26 0.71
CA GLU A 59 -13.66 -2.68 0.95
C GLU A 59 -13.71 -1.18 0.62
N ALA A 60 -12.75 -0.41 1.12
CA ALA A 60 -12.69 1.04 0.88
C ALA A 60 -12.46 1.39 -0.59
N LEU A 61 -11.72 0.54 -1.31
CA LEU A 61 -11.44 0.68 -2.74
C LEU A 61 -12.50 0.04 -3.63
N ALA A 62 -13.54 -0.57 -3.06
CA ALA A 62 -14.59 -1.30 -3.76
C ALA A 62 -14.05 -2.40 -4.71
N VAL A 63 -13.01 -3.10 -4.27
CA VAL A 63 -12.41 -4.24 -4.99
C VAL A 63 -12.29 -5.45 -4.06
N THR A 64 -11.88 -6.60 -4.60
CA THR A 64 -11.60 -7.77 -3.78
C THR A 64 -10.13 -7.78 -3.31
N PRO A 65 -9.80 -8.44 -2.18
CA PRO A 65 -8.43 -8.62 -1.73
C PRO A 65 -7.50 -9.21 -2.81
N GLU A 66 -8.02 -10.14 -3.61
CA GLU A 66 -7.28 -10.79 -4.70
C GLU A 66 -6.86 -9.79 -5.79
N VAL A 67 -7.66 -8.75 -6.04
CA VAL A 67 -7.30 -7.69 -6.99
C VAL A 67 -6.09 -6.89 -6.49
N LEU A 68 -6.01 -6.65 -5.18
CA LEU A 68 -4.86 -5.95 -4.58
C LEU A 68 -3.60 -6.81 -4.62
N VAL A 69 -3.73 -8.12 -4.35
CA VAL A 69 -2.62 -9.08 -4.46
C VAL A 69 -2.17 -9.24 -5.91
N GLY A 70 -3.10 -9.34 -6.87
CA GLY A 70 -2.77 -9.40 -8.30
C GLY A 70 -2.01 -8.17 -8.78
N ALA A 71 -2.45 -6.97 -8.38
CA ALA A 71 -1.76 -5.72 -8.70
C ALA A 71 -0.35 -5.65 -8.07
N MET A 72 -0.13 -6.26 -6.90
CA MET A 72 1.20 -6.35 -6.29
C MET A 72 2.14 -7.21 -7.12
N GLU A 73 1.67 -8.38 -7.58
CA GLU A 73 2.47 -9.30 -8.39
C GLU A 73 2.81 -8.68 -9.76
N GLU A 74 1.88 -7.94 -10.39
CA GLU A 74 2.14 -7.19 -11.62
C GLU A 74 3.23 -6.12 -11.47
N LEU A 75 3.36 -5.50 -10.30
CA LEU A 75 4.37 -4.48 -10.02
C LEU A 75 5.75 -5.06 -9.63
N ARG A 76 5.80 -6.36 -9.29
CA ARG A 76 7.04 -7.08 -8.96
C ARG A 76 7.70 -7.75 -10.16
N GLY A 77 6.93 -8.02 -11.22
CA GLY A 77 7.40 -8.59 -12.49
C GLY A 77 8.06 -7.54 -13.39
#